data_AF-A0A843WXA5-F1
#
_entry.id   AF-A0A843WXA5-F1
#
_cell.length_a   1.000
_cell.length_b   1.000
_cell.length_c   1.000
_cell.angle_alpha   90.00
_cell.angle_beta   90.00
_cell.angle_gamma   90.00
#
_symmetry.space_group_name_H-M   'P 1'
#
loop_
_entity.id
_entity.type
_entity.pdbx_description
1 polymer ?
#
loop_
_entity_poly.entity_id
_entity_poly.type
_entity_poly.pdbx_seq_one_letter_code
_entity_poly.pdbx_strand_id
1 'polypeptide(L)'
;MRRDYWEGLCNIWAAERWQETSTTMKVNRAANPEANKHTSGSVSFATHQSRLEKELKQPPTFSEVFNKTHKKKGTYQYISDRAREVAESYSQQMTEKYVGEEEQP
;
A
#
# COMPACT_ATOMS: atom_id res chain seq x y z
N MET A 1 7.81 30.96 -10.71
CA MET A 1 6.64 31.09 -9.83
C MET A 1 6.64 32.50 -9.28
N ARG A 2 5.53 33.26 -9.37
CA ARG A 2 5.49 34.60 -8.75
C ARG A 2 5.46 34.46 -7.22
N ARG A 3 6.07 35.41 -6.51
CA ARG A 3 6.29 35.39 -5.06
C ARG A 3 4.98 35.40 -4.26
N ASP A 4 3.98 36.12 -4.75
CA ASP A 4 2.60 36.17 -4.24
C ASP A 4 1.95 34.78 -4.10
N TYR A 5 2.11 33.90 -5.08
CA TYR A 5 1.58 32.53 -5.00
C TYR A 5 2.30 31.67 -3.96
N TRP A 6 3.62 31.82 -3.84
CA TRP A 6 4.40 31.07 -2.85
C TRP A 6 4.00 31.47 -1.44
N GLU A 7 3.92 32.77 -1.16
CA GLU A 7 3.49 33.29 0.14
C GLU A 7 2.04 32.87 0.46
N GLY A 8 1.15 32.90 -0.53
CA GLY A 8 -0.22 32.39 -0.38
C GLY A 8 -0.28 30.92 0.02
N LEU A 9 0.51 30.06 -0.64
CA LEU A 9 0.60 28.63 -0.29
C LEU A 9 1.18 28.42 1.12
N CYS A 10 2.24 29.14 1.47
CA CYS A 10 2.82 29.09 2.82
C CYS A 10 1.78 29.47 3.88
N ASN A 11 0.98 30.51 3.66
CA ASN A 11 -0.07 30.94 4.59
C ASN A 11 -1.16 29.87 4.75
N ILE A 12 -1.55 29.19 3.65
CA ILE A 12 -2.51 28.08 3.72
C ILE A 12 -1.95 26.95 4.58
N TRP A 13 -0.72 26.50 4.32
CA TRP A 13 -0.11 25.41 5.11
C TRP A 13 0.21 25.79 6.55
N ALA A 14 0.46 27.08 6.81
CA ALA A 14 0.65 27.61 8.14
C ALA A 14 -0.65 27.76 8.93
N ALA A 15 -1.83 27.65 8.31
CA ALA A 15 -3.09 27.71 9.04
C ALA A 15 -3.21 26.55 10.04
N GLU A 16 -3.75 26.83 11.23
CA GLU A 16 -3.82 25.93 12.38
C GLU A 16 -4.37 24.54 12.02
N ARG A 17 -5.49 24.49 11.28
CA ARG A 17 -6.10 23.24 10.78
C ARG A 17 -5.08 22.31 10.11
N TRP A 18 -4.21 22.86 9.26
CA TRP A 18 -3.23 22.05 8.52
C TRP A 18 -2.05 21.66 9.39
N GLN A 19 -1.65 22.49 10.35
CA GLN A 19 -0.63 22.15 11.34
C GLN A 19 -1.09 21.02 12.26
N GLU A 20 -2.33 21.09 12.76
CA GLU A 20 -2.94 20.03 13.57
C GLU A 20 -3.01 18.72 12.80
N THR A 21 -3.54 18.77 11.57
CA THR A 21 -3.62 17.59 10.69
C THR A 21 -2.23 16.99 10.45
N SER A 22 -1.22 17.82 10.16
CA SER A 22 0.16 17.38 9.95
C SER A 22 0.73 16.70 11.20
N THR A 23 0.49 17.29 12.37
CA THR A 23 0.95 16.77 13.67
C THR A 23 0.30 15.44 14.01
N THR A 24 -1.02 15.33 13.90
CA THR A 24 -1.77 14.08 14.11
C THR A 24 -1.29 13.00 13.15
N MET A 25 -1.14 13.31 11.87
CA MET A 25 -0.64 12.34 10.88
C MET A 25 0.79 11.91 11.16
N LYS A 26 1.65 12.80 11.67
CA LYS A 26 3.01 12.46 12.11
C LYS A 26 2.98 11.50 13.30
N VAL A 27 2.18 11.78 14.31
CA VAL A 27 2.01 10.91 15.49
C VAL A 27 1.47 9.54 15.07
N ASN A 28 0.45 9.50 14.21
CA ASN A 28 -0.12 8.24 13.71
C ASN A 28 0.91 7.39 12.95
N ARG A 29 1.73 8.02 12.08
CA ARG A 29 2.82 7.31 11.39
C ARG A 29 3.89 6.79 12.35
N ALA A 30 4.20 7.55 13.41
CA ALA A 30 5.18 7.14 14.42
C ALA A 30 4.64 6.02 15.33
N ALA A 31 3.34 6.02 15.62
CA ALA A 31 2.70 5.00 16.45
C ALA A 31 2.66 3.63 15.78
N ASN A 32 2.60 3.57 14.44
CA ASN A 32 2.64 2.32 13.69
C ASN A 32 3.53 2.42 12.44
N PRO A 33 4.86 2.35 12.62
CA PRO A 33 5.81 2.53 11.53
C PRO A 33 5.75 1.40 10.49
N GLU A 34 5.29 0.21 10.86
CA GLU A 34 5.25 -0.96 9.98
C GLU A 34 3.97 -1.04 9.13
N ALA A 35 2.87 -0.41 9.57
CA ALA A 35 1.58 -0.47 8.87
C ALA A 35 1.53 0.29 7.53
N ASN A 36 2.39 1.31 7.35
CA ASN A 36 2.30 2.22 6.20
C ASN A 36 3.41 2.01 5.16
N LYS A 37 4.15 0.90 5.21
CA LYS A 37 5.27 0.65 4.30
C LYS A 37 4.81 -0.09 3.03
N HIS A 38 4.96 0.56 1.88
CA HIS A 38 4.76 -0.03 0.55
C HIS A 38 5.72 0.64 -0.46
N THR A 39 6.10 -0.07 -1.53
CA THR A 39 7.01 0.43 -2.59
C THR A 39 6.29 0.92 -3.84
N SER A 40 4.96 1.03 -3.79
CA SER A 40 4.12 1.45 -4.93
C SER A 40 4.41 2.89 -5.39
N GLY A 41 4.85 3.76 -4.48
CA GLY A 41 4.94 5.20 -4.71
C GLY A 41 3.57 5.83 -4.99
N SER A 42 3.55 6.88 -5.81
CA SER A 42 2.32 7.61 -6.22
C SER A 42 1.48 6.87 -7.27
N VAL A 43 1.86 5.65 -7.64
CA VAL A 43 1.17 4.84 -8.65
C VAL A 43 0.06 4.04 -7.96
N SER A 44 -1.13 4.07 -8.56
CA SER A 44 -2.28 3.32 -8.04
C SER A 44 -2.08 1.81 -8.14
N PHE A 45 -2.78 1.06 -7.28
CA PHE A 45 -2.78 -0.40 -7.32
C PHE A 45 -3.30 -0.94 -8.66
N ALA A 46 -4.35 -0.32 -9.22
CA ALA A 46 -4.89 -0.66 -10.54
C ALA A 46 -3.85 -0.48 -11.66
N THR A 47 -3.03 0.58 -11.59
CA THR A 47 -1.94 0.77 -12.55
C THR A 47 -0.86 -0.30 -12.40
N HIS A 48 -0.53 -0.74 -11.19
CA HIS A 48 0.37 -1.87 -10.99
C HIS A 48 -0.22 -3.18 -11.53
N GLN A 49 -1.52 -3.40 -11.33
CA GLN A 49 -2.23 -4.55 -11.88
C GLN A 49 -2.14 -4.58 -13.41
N SER A 50 -2.48 -3.49 -14.11
CA SER A 50 -2.40 -3.44 -15.57
C SER A 50 -0.98 -3.59 -16.11
N ARG A 51 0.04 -3.15 -15.36
CA ARG A 51 1.45 -3.38 -15.74
C ARG A 51 1.83 -4.83 -15.57
N LEU A 52 1.42 -5.45 -14.48
CA LEU A 52 1.71 -6.84 -14.18
C LEU A 52 0.99 -7.80 -15.14
N GLU A 53 -0.23 -7.47 -15.55
CA GLU A 53 -0.96 -8.21 -16.58
C GLU A 53 -0.21 -8.24 -17.92
N LYS A 54 0.37 -7.11 -18.32
CA LYS A 54 1.22 -7.03 -19.52
C LYS A 54 2.51 -7.84 -19.38
N GLU A 55 3.11 -7.86 -18.18
CA GLU A 55 4.32 -8.64 -17.89
C GLU A 55 4.03 -10.15 -17.93
N LEU A 56 2.93 -10.60 -17.31
CA LEU A 56 2.58 -12.01 -17.19
C LEU A 56 1.79 -12.54 -18.40
N LYS A 57 1.26 -11.66 -19.26
CA LYS A 57 0.34 -11.97 -20.36
C LYS A 57 -0.95 -12.68 -19.90
N GLN A 58 -1.30 -12.51 -18.63
CA GLN A 58 -2.51 -13.06 -18.01
C GLN A 58 -2.95 -12.14 -16.87
N PRO A 59 -4.25 -12.16 -16.50
CA PRO A 59 -4.74 -11.38 -15.36
C PRO A 59 -4.01 -11.79 -14.07
N PRO A 60 -3.32 -10.86 -13.39
CA PRO A 60 -2.63 -11.17 -12.16
C PRO A 60 -3.62 -11.33 -11.00
N THR A 61 -3.32 -12.24 -10.10
CA THR A 61 -4.04 -12.41 -8.83
C THR A 61 -3.78 -11.24 -7.90
N PHE A 62 -4.67 -11.04 -6.93
CA PHE A 62 -4.50 -9.99 -5.91
C PHE A 62 -3.20 -10.17 -5.12
N SER A 63 -2.84 -11.41 -4.79
CA SER A 63 -1.59 -11.75 -4.11
C SER A 63 -0.35 -11.36 -4.91
N GLU A 64 -0.36 -11.52 -6.24
CA GLU A 64 0.77 -11.13 -7.09
C GLU A 64 0.95 -9.61 -7.13
N VAL A 65 -0.14 -8.84 -7.25
CA VAL A 65 -0.07 -7.37 -7.22
C VAL A 65 0.35 -6.88 -5.83
N PHE A 66 -0.15 -7.51 -4.76
CA PHE A 66 0.27 -7.22 -3.39
C PHE A 66 1.77 -7.48 -3.19
N ASN A 67 2.25 -8.65 -3.62
CA ASN A 67 3.66 -9.01 -3.55
C ASN A 67 4.56 -8.04 -4.31
N LYS A 68 4.15 -7.60 -5.52
CA LYS A 68 4.89 -6.61 -6.32
C LYS A 68 5.06 -5.27 -5.59
N THR A 69 4.08 -4.89 -4.75
CA THR A 69 4.03 -3.58 -4.06
C THR A 69 4.52 -3.60 -2.61
N HIS A 70 4.66 -4.79 -2.00
CA HIS A 70 5.02 -4.95 -0.59
C HIS A 70 6.29 -5.78 -0.33
N LYS A 71 6.97 -6.24 -1.40
CA LYS A 71 8.31 -6.84 -1.33
C LYS A 71 9.39 -5.87 -1.80
N LYS A 72 10.59 -6.03 -1.27
CA LYS A 72 11.77 -5.28 -1.70
C LYS A 72 12.17 -5.73 -3.11
N LYS A 73 12.51 -4.79 -3.99
CA LYS A 73 12.97 -5.13 -5.35
C LYS A 73 14.27 -5.94 -5.28
N GLY A 74 14.35 -7.00 -6.07
CA GLY A 74 15.53 -7.87 -6.13
C GLY A 74 15.67 -8.84 -4.95
N THR A 75 14.71 -8.86 -4.01
CA THR A 75 14.65 -9.88 -2.96
C THR A 75 13.24 -10.46 -2.87
N TYR A 76 13.10 -11.58 -2.18
CA TYR A 76 11.81 -12.20 -1.89
C TYR A 76 11.23 -11.78 -0.53
N GLN A 77 11.85 -10.78 0.12
CA GLN A 77 11.50 -10.35 1.47
C GLN A 77 10.46 -9.24 1.47
N TYR A 78 9.52 -9.30 2.41
CA TYR A 78 8.58 -8.23 2.68
C TYR A 78 9.27 -7.00 3.25
N ILE A 79 8.68 -5.83 3.00
CA ILE A 79 9.21 -4.55 3.47
C ILE A 79 8.91 -4.34 4.97
N SER A 80 7.84 -4.94 5.48
CA SER A 80 7.47 -4.95 6.89
C SER A 80 6.90 -6.31 7.31
N ASP A 81 6.97 -6.60 8.60
CA ASP A 81 6.33 -7.79 9.17
C ASP A 81 4.82 -7.76 8.99
N ARG A 82 4.22 -6.56 9.06
CA ARG A 82 2.79 -6.39 8.80
C ARG A 82 2.39 -6.80 7.39
N ALA A 83 3.20 -6.48 6.38
CA ALA A 83 2.93 -6.90 5.01
C ALA A 83 3.00 -8.42 4.86
N ARG A 84 3.94 -9.07 5.56
CA ARG A 84 4.05 -10.53 5.61
C ARG A 84 2.80 -11.15 6.25
N GLU A 85 2.41 -10.68 7.42
CA GLU A 85 1.21 -11.16 8.14
C GLU A 85 -0.07 -11.03 7.30
N VAL A 86 -0.24 -9.91 6.60
CA VAL A 86 -1.41 -9.69 5.74
C VAL A 86 -1.42 -10.69 4.58
N ALA A 87 -0.27 -10.95 3.95
CA ALA A 87 -0.18 -11.93 2.87
C ALA A 87 -0.46 -13.35 3.37
N GLU A 88 0.06 -13.72 4.54
CA GLU A 88 -0.17 -15.02 5.17
C GLU A 88 -1.64 -15.21 5.55
N SER A 89 -2.23 -14.23 6.24
CA SER A 89 -3.65 -14.28 6.64
C SER A 89 -4.59 -14.32 5.43
N TYR A 90 -4.29 -13.56 4.37
CA TYR A 90 -5.06 -13.63 3.13
C TYR A 90 -4.99 -15.03 2.51
N SER A 91 -3.80 -15.63 2.48
CA SER A 91 -3.59 -16.97 1.92
C SER A 91 -4.37 -18.02 2.72
N GLN A 92 -4.33 -17.93 4.06
CA GLN A 92 -5.08 -18.83 4.95
C GLN A 92 -6.60 -18.71 4.75
N GLN A 93 -7.13 -17.49 4.68
CA GLN A 93 -8.55 -17.26 4.44
C GLN A 93 -9.00 -17.73 3.06
N MET A 94 -8.15 -17.59 2.04
CA MET A 94 -8.41 -18.13 0.71
C MET A 94 -8.46 -19.66 0.74
N THR A 95 -7.53 -20.32 1.44
CA THR A 95 -7.58 -21.78 1.58
C THR A 95 -8.82 -22.25 2.33
N GLU A 96 -9.18 -21.59 3.44
CA GLU A 96 -10.36 -21.98 4.23
C GLU A 96 -11.65 -21.86 3.43
N LYS A 97 -11.81 -20.77 2.66
CA LYS A 97 -13.03 -20.52 1.87
C LYS A 97 -13.17 -21.48 0.69
N TYR A 98 -12.08 -21.76 -0.03
CA TYR A 98 -12.16 -22.47 -1.31
C TYR A 98 -11.74 -23.94 -1.24
N VAL A 99 -10.98 -24.38 -0.21
CA VAL A 99 -10.65 -25.80 0.00
C VAL A 99 -11.77 -26.50 0.81
N GLY A 100 -12.58 -25.76 1.58
CA GLY A 100 -13.74 -26.30 2.30
C GLY A 100 -14.97 -26.61 1.42
N GLU A 101 -14.96 -26.25 0.13
CA GLU A 101 -16.08 -26.49 -0.80
C GLU A 101 -15.90 -27.76 -1.66
N GLU A 102 -14.76 -28.46 -1.62
CA GLU A 102 -14.54 -29.71 -2.38
C GLU A 102 -15.05 -30.99 -1.68
N GLU A 103 -15.59 -30.89 -0.46
CA GLU A 103 -16.26 -32.00 0.24
C GLU A 103 -17.75 -31.71 0.47
N GLN A 104 -18.57 -31.63 -0.59
CA GLN A 104 -20.00 -31.98 -0.48
C GLN A 104 -20.44 -32.86 -1.67
N PRO A 105 -21.04 -34.04 -1.39
CA PRO A 105 -21.34 -35.09 -2.38
C PRO A 105 -22.48 -34.76 -3.35
#